data_AF-A0A0C2NX89-F1
#
_entry.id   AF-A0A0C2NX89-F1
#
_cell.length_a   1.000
_cell.length_b   1.000
_cell.length_c   1.000
_cell.angle_alpha   90.00
_cell.angle_beta   90.00
_cell.angle_gamma   90.00
#
_symmetry.space_group_name_H-M   'P 1'
#
loop_
_entity.id
_entity.type
_entity.pdbx_description
1 polymer ?
#
loop_
_entity_poly.entity_id
_entity_poly.type
_entity_poly.pdbx_seq_one_letter_code
_entity_poly.pdbx_strand_id
1 'polypeptide(L)'
;MIDILDVINEATKEANAFENHAAKGLSLEERVLYLQGLALVMNADGDIDQKEKEYLRILIKSFELDESILDSLVEFGQAPDKDTVQAFFRTFRRRPIAQLFLFDALMMTRRDDNIDDREKAVVDKIAEQLEVLQGTYQDIYDLFCHIKNKDWDESALYFSSHLLNPEHFKHLLDYFEVDFEELMNRTVELRKDRIIRILKEKITPNFDSETPKLRLSAEVLLPLLQSCLDRREISIIGNSMIFDEINEVTLSELNLYYNQEARSLSLAMNGDVCNEMILKKWSSVIGLDGLDVCNIIWGSVNEMVVYGTADIESPQLIKLSRAYKKGQYILFDGYLWEYKDVSRYNIYNQNQLVIKTLSSSFDDVKSFMLKYSLDDDDSKGRLAKVNLF
;
A
#
# COMPACT_ATOMS: atom_id res chain seq x y z
N MET A 1 -12.72 28.10 27.25
CA MET A 1 -11.88 28.01 28.46
C MET A 1 -11.08 26.73 28.26
N ILE A 2 -9.83 26.86 27.84
CA ILE A 2 -8.98 25.70 27.51
C ILE A 2 -8.65 25.01 28.83
N ASP A 3 -8.90 23.70 28.94
CA ASP A 3 -8.58 22.91 30.13
C ASP A 3 -7.06 22.84 30.27
N ILE A 4 -6.54 22.99 31.49
CA ILE A 4 -5.10 22.87 31.76
C ILE A 4 -4.61 21.47 31.35
N LEU A 5 -5.46 20.46 31.42
CA LEU A 5 -5.16 19.11 30.95
C LEU A 5 -5.00 19.06 29.42
N ASP A 6 -5.80 19.82 28.67
CA ASP A 6 -5.69 19.89 27.20
C ASP A 6 -4.37 20.57 26.80
N VAL A 7 -4.00 21.67 27.49
CA VAL A 7 -2.72 22.36 27.25
C VAL A 7 -1.52 21.44 27.56
N ILE A 8 -1.59 20.66 28.64
CA ILE A 8 -0.52 19.72 29.01
C ILE A 8 -0.40 18.60 27.97
N ASN A 9 -1.53 18.05 27.51
CA ASN A 9 -1.55 17.00 26.51
C ASN A 9 -1.04 17.50 25.15
N GLU A 10 -1.46 18.68 24.70
CA GLU A 10 -1.04 19.32 23.46
C GLU A 10 0.47 19.63 23.49
N ALA A 11 0.96 20.25 24.57
CA ALA A 11 2.38 20.56 24.72
C ALA A 11 3.26 19.29 24.78
N THR A 12 2.78 18.21 25.40
CA THR A 12 3.50 16.92 25.46
C THR A 12 3.49 16.22 24.09
N LYS A 13 2.38 16.33 23.34
CA LYS A 13 2.22 15.77 22.00
C LYS A 13 3.13 16.46 20.99
N GLU A 14 3.16 17.80 20.99
CA GLU A 14 4.06 18.60 20.16
C GLU A 14 5.52 18.30 20.46
N ALA A 15 5.91 18.26 21.74
CA ALA A 15 7.29 18.00 22.13
C ALA A 15 7.79 16.61 21.69
N ASN A 16 6.95 15.56 21.85
CA ASN A 16 7.33 14.20 21.51
C ASN A 16 7.34 13.95 20.00
N ALA A 17 6.38 14.51 19.27
CA ALA A 17 6.24 14.25 17.84
C ALA A 17 7.36 14.88 17.01
N PHE A 18 7.75 16.11 17.33
CA PHE A 18 8.81 16.79 16.58
C PHE A 18 10.23 16.45 17.06
N GLU A 19 10.40 15.66 18.12
CA GLU A 19 11.71 15.19 18.60
C GLU A 19 12.54 14.50 17.50
N ASN A 20 11.85 13.82 16.57
CA ASN A 20 12.43 13.08 15.45
C ASN A 20 12.42 13.84 14.12
N HIS A 21 12.23 15.17 14.14
CA HIS A 21 12.19 15.97 12.92
C HIS A 21 13.50 15.84 12.11
N ALA A 22 13.42 15.54 10.81
CA ALA A 22 14.62 15.21 10.01
C ALA A 22 15.65 16.36 9.93
N ALA A 23 15.22 17.61 10.05
CA ALA A 23 16.11 18.77 10.11
C ALA A 23 17.02 18.80 11.36
N LYS A 24 16.69 18.03 12.42
CA LYS A 24 17.60 17.80 13.57
C LYS A 24 18.91 17.15 13.13
N GLY A 25 18.94 16.38 12.04
CA GLY A 25 20.17 15.80 11.50
C GLY A 25 21.13 16.79 10.84
N LEU A 26 20.71 18.04 10.61
CA LEU A 26 21.52 19.08 9.97
C LEU A 26 22.58 19.65 10.93
N SER A 27 23.63 20.27 10.37
CA SER A 27 24.59 21.03 11.16
C SER A 27 23.94 22.25 11.84
N LEU A 28 24.56 22.79 12.89
CA LEU A 28 24.03 23.93 13.63
C LEU A 28 23.71 25.12 12.70
N GLU A 29 24.65 25.45 11.80
CA GLU A 29 24.49 26.54 10.82
C GLU A 29 23.32 26.29 9.87
N GLU A 30 23.18 25.06 9.37
CA GLU A 30 22.07 24.66 8.51
C GLU A 30 20.72 24.71 9.24
N ARG A 31 20.66 24.31 10.52
CA ARG A 31 19.43 24.41 11.34
C ARG A 31 19.00 25.87 11.50
N VAL A 32 19.94 26.77 11.75
CA VAL A 32 19.66 28.21 11.84
C VAL A 32 19.20 28.76 10.49
N LEU A 33 19.89 28.43 9.40
CA LEU A 33 19.47 28.83 8.04
C LEU A 33 18.09 28.30 7.69
N TYR A 34 17.75 27.08 8.10
CA TYR A 34 16.42 26.49 7.90
C TYR A 34 15.33 27.33 8.57
N LEU A 35 15.52 27.66 9.85
CA LEU A 35 14.58 28.49 10.61
C LEU A 35 14.51 29.93 10.08
N GLN A 36 15.62 30.49 9.62
CA GLN A 36 15.65 31.79 8.94
C GLN A 36 14.84 31.75 7.64
N GLY A 37 14.95 30.66 6.87
CA GLY A 37 14.12 30.46 5.68
C GLY A 37 12.63 30.46 6.00
N LEU A 38 12.22 29.82 7.10
CA LEU A 38 10.84 29.87 7.58
C LEU A 38 10.45 31.28 8.06
N ALA A 39 11.32 31.99 8.76
CA ALA A 39 11.05 33.37 9.18
C ALA A 39 10.75 34.33 8.00
N LEU A 40 11.29 34.05 6.80
CA LEU A 40 10.93 34.80 5.58
C LEU A 40 9.48 34.58 5.15
N VAL A 41 8.99 33.34 5.28
CA VAL A 41 7.61 32.98 4.94
C VAL A 41 6.66 33.56 5.98
N MET A 42 7.03 33.48 7.26
CA MET A 42 6.24 34.01 8.38
C MET A 42 5.96 35.52 8.29
N ASN A 43 6.86 36.30 7.70
CA ASN A 43 6.67 37.75 7.54
C ASN A 43 6.27 38.14 6.10
N ALA A 44 5.74 37.21 5.31
CA ALA A 44 5.42 37.44 3.90
C ALA A 44 4.27 38.44 3.70
N ASP A 45 3.29 38.47 4.59
CA ASP A 45 2.16 39.41 4.56
C ASP A 45 2.43 40.72 5.33
N GLY A 46 3.51 40.76 6.11
CA GLY A 46 3.95 41.87 6.96
C GLY A 46 3.37 41.86 8.38
N ASP A 47 2.66 40.81 8.78
CA ASP A 47 2.11 40.62 10.13
C ASP A 47 2.53 39.25 10.69
N ILE A 48 3.27 39.24 11.79
CA ILE A 48 3.72 37.97 12.39
C ILE A 48 2.73 37.57 13.49
N ASP A 49 1.94 36.53 13.24
CA ASP A 49 0.96 36.00 14.18
C ASP A 49 1.64 35.24 15.34
N GLN A 50 0.97 35.20 16.50
CA GLN A 50 1.42 34.42 17.65
C GLN A 50 1.43 32.90 17.35
N LYS A 51 0.53 32.41 16.49
CA LYS A 51 0.49 30.99 16.11
C LYS A 51 1.71 30.57 15.27
N GLU A 52 2.14 31.40 14.33
CA GLU A 52 3.35 31.15 13.53
C GLU A 52 4.61 31.17 14.39
N LYS A 53 4.69 32.12 15.35
CA LYS A 53 5.78 32.15 16.33
C LYS A 53 5.81 30.91 17.20
N GLU A 54 4.65 30.38 17.60
CA GLU A 54 4.58 29.14 18.36
C GLU A 54 5.09 27.96 17.55
N TYR A 55 4.71 27.88 16.27
CA TYR A 55 5.20 26.84 15.37
C TYR A 55 6.73 26.89 15.21
N LEU A 56 7.33 28.08 15.02
CA LEU A 56 8.79 28.22 15.04
C LEU A 56 9.40 27.82 16.38
N ARG A 57 8.75 28.11 17.51
CA ARG A 57 9.24 27.70 18.84
C ARG A 57 9.26 26.17 18.97
N ILE A 58 8.24 25.47 18.47
CA ILE A 58 8.20 24.01 18.44
C ILE A 58 9.40 23.47 17.64
N LEU A 59 9.68 24.04 16.46
CA LEU A 59 10.83 23.64 15.64
C LEU A 59 12.17 23.93 16.32
N ILE A 60 12.34 25.09 16.97
CA ILE A 60 13.55 25.45 17.73
C ILE A 60 13.86 24.40 18.80
N LYS A 61 12.85 24.01 19.60
CA LYS A 61 13.00 22.96 20.61
C LYS A 61 13.39 21.62 19.99
N SER A 62 12.73 21.27 18.89
CA SER A 62 12.94 20.04 18.15
C SER A 62 14.34 19.94 17.55
N PHE A 63 14.92 21.09 17.20
CA PHE A 63 16.27 21.20 16.66
C PHE A 63 17.34 21.30 17.76
N GLU A 64 16.94 21.18 19.03
CA GLU A 64 17.79 21.32 20.23
C GLU A 64 18.52 22.68 20.27
N LEU A 65 17.84 23.74 19.84
CA LEU A 65 18.35 25.11 19.87
C LEU A 65 17.81 25.87 21.08
N ASP A 66 18.54 26.88 21.52
CA ASP A 66 18.13 27.75 22.61
C ASP A 66 16.98 28.67 22.17
N GLU A 67 15.93 28.79 22.98
CA GLU A 67 14.75 29.61 22.67
C GLU A 67 15.09 31.10 22.45
N SER A 68 16.22 31.61 22.97
CA SER A 68 16.68 32.98 22.73
C SER A 68 16.92 33.29 21.24
N ILE A 69 17.06 32.27 20.38
CA ILE A 69 17.18 32.48 18.95
C ILE A 69 15.87 32.98 18.31
N LEU A 70 14.72 32.75 18.95
CA LEU A 70 13.41 33.13 18.39
C LEU A 70 13.34 34.63 18.09
N ASP A 71 13.83 35.48 19.00
CA ASP A 71 13.84 36.93 18.80
C ASP A 71 14.70 37.32 17.59
N SER A 72 15.86 36.68 17.43
CA SER A 72 16.73 36.91 16.27
C SER A 72 16.11 36.47 14.94
N LEU A 73 15.28 35.42 14.95
CA LEU A 73 14.55 34.95 13.78
C LEU A 73 13.41 35.91 13.41
N VAL A 74 12.70 36.44 14.40
CA VAL A 74 11.66 37.46 14.19
C VAL A 74 12.28 38.74 13.64
N GLU A 75 13.38 39.20 14.21
CA GLU A 75 14.13 40.37 13.70
C GLU A 75 14.60 40.14 12.25
N PHE A 76 15.12 38.95 11.94
CA PHE A 76 15.52 38.59 10.58
C PHE A 76 14.33 38.56 9.61
N GLY A 77 13.19 37.98 10.00
CA GLY A 77 11.98 37.96 9.17
C GLY A 77 11.49 39.38 8.83
N GLN A 78 11.58 40.31 9.79
CA GLN A 78 11.22 41.72 9.62
C GLN A 78 12.22 42.50 8.72
N ALA A 79 13.51 42.17 8.80
CA ALA A 79 14.57 42.84 8.06
C ALA A 79 15.56 41.83 7.47
N PRO A 80 15.17 41.06 6.44
CA PRO A 80 16.01 39.99 5.92
C PRO A 80 17.22 40.54 5.19
N ASP A 81 18.41 40.03 5.51
CA ASP A 81 19.63 40.37 4.81
C ASP A 81 19.84 39.48 3.58
N LYS A 82 20.34 40.09 2.50
CA LYS A 82 20.47 39.43 1.20
C LYS A 82 21.48 38.28 1.22
N ASP A 83 22.52 38.35 2.05
CA ASP A 83 23.60 37.38 2.07
C ASP A 83 23.14 36.07 2.73
N THR A 84 22.39 36.16 3.83
CA THR A 84 21.75 35.02 4.50
C THR A 84 20.69 34.38 3.62
N VAL A 85 19.83 35.16 2.95
CA VAL A 85 18.85 34.61 2.00
C VAL A 85 19.55 33.83 0.87
N GLN A 86 20.66 34.35 0.35
CA GLN A 86 21.46 33.63 -0.64
C GLN A 86 22.12 32.37 -0.06
N ALA A 87 22.61 32.42 1.18
CA ALA A 87 23.20 31.28 1.87
C ALA A 87 22.17 30.15 2.04
N PHE A 88 20.92 30.50 2.42
CA PHE A 88 19.81 29.55 2.50
C PHE A 88 19.60 28.82 1.16
N PHE A 89 19.39 29.55 0.06
CA PHE A 89 19.15 28.92 -1.24
C PHE A 89 20.34 28.09 -1.71
N ARG A 90 21.59 28.56 -1.50
CA ARG A 90 22.77 27.77 -1.87
C ARG A 90 22.88 26.47 -1.08
N THR A 91 22.46 26.48 0.17
CA THR A 91 22.58 25.34 1.08
C THR A 91 21.54 24.26 0.83
N PHE A 92 20.31 24.66 0.48
CA PHE A 92 19.16 23.73 0.37
C PHE A 92 18.71 23.42 -1.06
N ARG A 93 19.18 24.16 -2.06
CA ARG A 93 18.84 23.92 -3.48
C ARG A 93 19.12 22.48 -3.90
N ARG A 94 18.12 21.85 -4.54
CA ARG A 94 18.12 20.44 -5.01
C ARG A 94 18.36 19.38 -3.92
N ARG A 95 18.29 19.72 -2.63
CA ARG A 95 18.44 18.72 -1.55
C ARG A 95 17.08 18.10 -1.19
N PRO A 96 17.02 16.81 -0.86
CA PRO A 96 15.77 16.16 -0.42
C PRO A 96 15.10 16.86 0.77
N ILE A 97 15.88 17.44 1.68
CA ILE A 97 15.36 18.16 2.86
C ILE A 97 14.54 19.42 2.48
N ALA A 98 14.72 19.95 1.28
CA ALA A 98 13.90 21.06 0.77
C ALA A 98 12.42 20.68 0.66
N GLN A 99 12.10 19.40 0.45
CA GLN A 99 10.71 18.92 0.45
C GLN A 99 10.06 19.11 1.82
N LEU A 100 10.79 18.78 2.90
CA LEU A 100 10.33 18.97 4.27
C LEU A 100 10.21 20.46 4.60
N PHE A 101 11.20 21.26 4.20
CA PHE A 101 11.14 22.72 4.36
C PHE A 101 9.87 23.32 3.75
N LEU A 102 9.50 22.92 2.53
CA LEU A 102 8.29 23.42 1.87
C LEU A 102 7.03 22.98 2.59
N PHE A 103 7.02 21.77 3.16
CA PHE A 103 5.91 21.31 3.99
C PHE A 103 5.76 22.13 5.28
N ASP A 104 6.86 22.36 6.00
CA ASP A 104 6.87 23.18 7.21
C ASP A 104 6.46 24.63 6.91
N ALA A 105 6.89 25.16 5.78
CA ALA A 105 6.47 26.47 5.30
C ALA A 105 4.95 26.50 5.10
N LEU A 106 4.36 25.52 4.43
CA LEU A 106 2.89 25.43 4.27
C LEU A 106 2.17 25.27 5.62
N MET A 107 2.71 24.49 6.53
CA MET A 107 2.17 24.31 7.89
C MET A 107 2.14 25.62 8.68
N MET A 108 3.17 26.45 8.52
CA MET A 108 3.28 27.73 9.18
C MET A 108 2.30 28.77 8.63
N THR A 109 2.05 28.80 7.31
CA THR A 109 1.07 29.70 6.65
C THR A 109 -0.40 29.40 6.98
N ARG A 110 -0.65 28.58 8.00
CA ARG A 110 -1.98 28.11 8.37
C ARG A 110 -2.64 29.12 9.31
N ARG A 111 -3.59 29.90 8.77
CA ARG A 111 -4.47 30.77 9.56
C ARG A 111 -5.93 30.32 9.43
N ASP A 112 -6.51 29.80 10.53
CA ASP A 112 -7.93 29.46 10.67
C ASP A 112 -8.60 28.89 9.39
N ASP A 113 -8.05 27.76 8.93
CA ASP A 113 -8.50 26.95 7.79
C ASP A 113 -8.24 27.48 6.36
N ASN A 114 -7.65 28.66 6.16
CA ASN A 114 -7.21 29.13 4.84
C ASN A 114 -5.71 29.44 4.81
N ILE A 115 -5.10 29.26 3.64
CA ILE A 115 -3.72 29.73 3.38
C ILE A 115 -3.84 31.15 2.83
N ASP A 116 -3.05 32.10 3.33
CA ASP A 116 -2.99 33.44 2.75
C ASP A 116 -2.33 33.37 1.36
N ASP A 117 -2.98 33.95 0.35
CA ASP A 117 -2.49 33.96 -1.04
C ASP A 117 -1.09 34.59 -1.17
N ARG A 118 -0.72 35.54 -0.30
CA ARG A 118 0.60 36.18 -0.30
C ARG A 118 1.67 35.26 0.25
N GLU A 119 1.40 34.60 1.37
CA GLU A 119 2.34 33.66 1.95
C GLU A 119 2.56 32.47 1.01
N LYS A 120 1.49 31.96 0.40
CA LYS A 120 1.57 30.93 -0.64
C LYS A 120 2.44 31.36 -1.82
N ALA A 121 2.29 32.60 -2.28
CA ALA A 121 3.13 33.12 -3.37
C ALA A 121 4.62 33.17 -2.99
N VAL A 122 4.95 33.41 -1.71
CA VAL A 122 6.33 33.33 -1.22
C VAL A 122 6.82 31.89 -1.17
N VAL A 123 6.01 30.94 -0.70
CA VAL A 123 6.34 29.51 -0.72
C VAL A 123 6.57 29.01 -2.15
N ASP A 124 5.69 29.36 -3.10
CA ASP A 124 5.83 29.05 -4.52
C ASP A 124 7.15 29.59 -5.08
N LYS A 125 7.51 30.84 -4.70
CA LYS A 125 8.77 31.45 -5.12
C LYS A 125 9.98 30.75 -4.54
N ILE A 126 9.92 30.34 -3.28
CA ILE A 126 10.99 29.58 -2.62
C ILE A 126 11.14 28.20 -3.27
N ALA A 127 10.04 27.50 -3.58
CA ALA A 127 10.06 26.23 -4.28
C ALA A 127 10.76 26.33 -5.65
N GLU A 128 10.48 27.39 -6.41
CA GLU A 128 11.16 27.68 -7.68
C GLU A 128 12.67 27.88 -7.48
N GLN A 129 13.08 28.67 -6.49
CA GLN A 129 14.50 28.96 -6.24
C GLN A 129 15.28 27.77 -5.65
N LEU A 130 14.60 26.88 -4.92
CA LEU A 130 15.16 25.60 -4.44
C LEU A 130 15.24 24.56 -5.58
N GLU A 131 14.66 24.85 -6.74
CA GLU A 131 14.56 23.97 -7.91
C GLU A 131 13.88 22.64 -7.60
N VAL A 132 12.81 22.69 -6.81
CA VAL A 132 11.93 21.54 -6.62
C VAL A 132 11.08 21.35 -7.87
N LEU A 133 10.98 20.12 -8.35
CA LEU A 133 10.15 19.80 -9.53
C LEU A 133 8.69 20.14 -9.23
N GLN A 134 8.01 20.74 -10.20
CA GLN A 134 6.61 21.17 -10.04
C GLN A 134 5.68 20.01 -9.61
N GLY A 135 5.89 18.80 -10.13
CA GLY A 135 5.16 17.61 -9.71
C GLY A 135 5.37 17.30 -8.22
N THR A 136 6.63 17.29 -7.77
CA THR A 136 6.97 17.05 -6.36
C THR A 136 6.41 18.13 -5.44
N TYR A 137 6.40 19.39 -5.87
CA TYR A 137 5.79 20.46 -5.08
C TYR A 137 4.27 20.28 -4.97
N GLN A 138 3.60 19.88 -6.05
CA GLN A 138 2.18 19.54 -6.02
C GLN A 138 1.92 18.36 -5.06
N ASP A 139 2.76 17.32 -5.10
CA ASP A 139 2.66 16.18 -4.19
C ASP A 139 2.78 16.60 -2.71
N ILE A 140 3.70 17.53 -2.39
CA ILE A 140 3.85 18.09 -1.04
C ILE A 140 2.60 18.87 -0.63
N TYR A 141 2.06 19.69 -1.52
CA TYR A 141 0.85 20.47 -1.27
C TYR A 141 -0.38 19.58 -1.07
N ASP A 142 -0.52 18.51 -1.86
CA ASP A 142 -1.60 17.55 -1.73
C ASP A 142 -1.47 16.76 -0.42
N LEU A 143 -0.26 16.30 -0.06
CA LEU A 143 0.01 15.68 1.23
C LEU A 143 -0.37 16.62 2.40
N PHE A 144 -0.01 17.89 2.32
CA PHE A 144 -0.44 18.90 3.29
C PHE A 144 -1.97 18.99 3.39
N CYS A 145 -2.68 19.01 2.26
CA CYS A 145 -4.14 19.04 2.24
C CYS A 145 -4.76 17.78 2.87
N HIS A 146 -4.22 16.59 2.59
CA HIS A 146 -4.71 15.34 3.16
C HIS A 146 -4.46 15.24 4.66
N ILE A 147 -3.27 15.63 5.13
CA ILE A 147 -2.97 15.68 6.57
C ILE A 147 -3.88 16.70 7.28
N LYS A 148 -4.11 17.87 6.67
CA LYS A 148 -5.04 18.88 7.19
C LYS A 148 -6.45 18.33 7.39
N ASN A 149 -6.96 17.59 6.40
CA ASN A 149 -8.30 17.02 6.43
C ASN A 149 -8.40 15.72 7.25
N LYS A 150 -7.27 15.20 7.74
CA LYS A 150 -7.16 13.87 8.37
C LYS A 150 -7.58 12.73 7.43
N ASP A 151 -7.36 12.93 6.12
CA ASP A 151 -7.60 11.94 5.07
C ASP A 151 -6.39 10.97 5.00
N TRP A 152 -6.23 10.16 6.04
CA TRP A 152 -5.06 9.28 6.19
C TRP A 152 -4.93 8.25 5.06
N ASP A 153 -6.06 7.74 4.56
CA ASP A 153 -6.08 6.74 3.48
C ASP A 153 -5.46 7.31 2.18
N GLU A 154 -5.67 8.60 1.88
CA GLU A 154 -5.07 9.27 0.72
C GLU A 154 -3.63 9.72 1.00
N SER A 155 -3.32 10.17 2.22
CA SER A 155 -1.95 10.55 2.58
C SER A 155 -0.98 9.36 2.53
N ALA A 156 -1.43 8.14 2.83
CA ALA A 156 -0.67 6.90 2.72
C ALA A 156 -0.09 6.63 1.31
N LEU A 157 -0.73 7.16 0.26
CA LEU A 157 -0.23 7.05 -1.11
C LEU A 157 1.13 7.75 -1.27
N TYR A 158 1.30 8.88 -0.61
CA TYR A 158 2.51 9.69 -0.70
C TYR A 158 3.67 9.08 0.09
N PHE A 159 3.39 8.42 1.21
CA PHE A 159 4.37 7.66 2.00
C PHE A 159 4.85 6.36 1.33
N SER A 160 4.08 5.82 0.39
CA SER A 160 4.46 4.63 -0.40
C SER A 160 5.02 4.95 -1.78
N SER A 161 4.93 6.21 -2.21
CA SER A 161 5.52 6.66 -3.46
C SER A 161 7.04 6.82 -3.30
N HIS A 162 7.80 6.56 -4.37
CA HIS A 162 9.22 6.93 -4.42
C HIS A 162 9.44 8.45 -4.64
N LEU A 163 8.37 9.25 -4.66
CA LEU A 163 8.42 10.67 -5.03
C LEU A 163 8.73 11.57 -3.83
N LEU A 164 8.20 11.23 -2.66
CA LEU A 164 8.51 11.88 -1.38
C LEU A 164 9.36 10.95 -0.52
N ASN A 165 10.24 11.51 0.30
CA ASN A 165 11.02 10.70 1.26
C ASN A 165 10.19 10.45 2.54
N PRO A 166 9.69 9.23 2.80
CA PRO A 166 8.78 8.98 3.92
C PRO A 166 9.43 9.26 5.28
N GLU A 167 10.75 9.04 5.39
CA GLU A 167 11.52 9.31 6.61
C GLU A 167 11.45 10.78 7.04
N HIS A 168 11.29 11.71 6.09
CA HIS A 168 11.17 13.13 6.41
C HIS A 168 9.84 13.46 7.10
N PHE A 169 8.79 12.68 6.85
CA PHE A 169 7.42 13.00 7.24
C PHE A 169 6.88 12.10 8.36
N LYS A 170 7.63 11.09 8.83
CA LYS A 170 7.20 10.18 9.92
C LYS A 170 6.80 10.91 11.20
N HIS A 171 7.55 11.94 11.57
CA HIS A 171 7.27 12.76 12.75
C HIS A 171 5.86 13.40 12.73
N LEU A 172 5.27 13.61 11.55
CA LEU A 172 3.90 14.09 11.42
C LEU A 172 2.89 13.02 11.80
N LEU A 173 3.15 11.75 11.47
CA LEU A 173 2.28 10.65 11.89
C LEU A 173 2.33 10.48 13.42
N ASP A 174 3.52 10.62 14.01
CA ASP A 174 3.70 10.65 15.46
C ASP A 174 2.87 11.79 16.09
N TYR A 175 2.86 12.98 15.47
CA TYR A 175 2.07 14.13 15.91
C TYR A 175 0.56 13.88 15.92
N PHE A 176 0.07 13.12 14.94
CA PHE A 176 -1.34 12.76 14.86
C PHE A 176 -1.69 11.42 15.54
N GLU A 177 -0.72 10.80 16.23
CA GLU A 177 -0.85 9.46 16.85
C GLU A 177 -1.31 8.39 15.85
N VAL A 178 -0.83 8.50 14.61
CA VAL A 178 -1.11 7.55 13.54
C VAL A 178 0.07 6.60 13.44
N ASP A 179 -0.17 5.32 13.71
CA ASP A 179 0.87 4.30 13.53
C ASP A 179 1.16 4.09 12.03
N PHE A 180 2.42 4.26 11.65
CA PHE A 180 2.84 4.13 10.25
C PHE A 180 2.60 2.72 9.70
N GLU A 181 2.89 1.68 10.47
CA GLU A 181 2.74 0.30 10.03
C GLU A 181 1.26 -0.06 9.86
N GLU A 182 0.41 0.34 10.81
CA GLU A 182 -1.04 0.17 10.73
C GLU A 182 -1.63 0.88 9.51
N LEU A 183 -1.24 2.15 9.29
CA LEU A 183 -1.70 2.93 8.14
C LEU A 183 -1.31 2.26 6.82
N MET A 184 -0.07 1.80 6.72
CA MET A 184 0.44 1.12 5.53
C MET A 184 -0.28 -0.22 5.29
N ASN A 185 -0.51 -1.02 6.33
CA ASN A 185 -1.23 -2.29 6.23
C ASN A 185 -2.67 -2.09 5.78
N ARG A 186 -3.39 -1.14 6.40
CA ARG A 186 -4.76 -0.78 5.99
C ARG A 186 -4.83 -0.32 4.54
N THR A 187 -3.82 0.44 4.08
CA THR A 187 -3.75 0.90 2.69
C THR A 187 -3.56 -0.26 1.71
N VAL A 188 -2.75 -1.27 2.07
CA VAL A 188 -2.58 -2.49 1.27
C VAL A 188 -3.91 -3.24 1.15
N GLU A 189 -4.66 -3.39 2.24
CA GLU A 189 -5.98 -4.03 2.24
C GLU A 189 -6.98 -3.26 1.36
N LEU A 190 -7.08 -1.94 1.51
CA LEU A 190 -7.97 -1.10 0.70
C LEU A 190 -7.63 -1.16 -0.79
N ARG A 191 -6.33 -1.16 -1.14
CA ARG A 191 -5.88 -1.34 -2.54
C ARG A 191 -6.29 -2.71 -3.06
N LYS A 192 -6.09 -3.76 -2.27
CA LYS A 192 -6.46 -5.14 -2.60
C LYS A 192 -7.97 -5.24 -2.87
N ASP A 193 -8.81 -4.69 -1.99
CA ASP A 193 -10.26 -4.67 -2.16
C ASP A 193 -10.71 -3.90 -3.41
N ARG A 194 -10.10 -2.74 -3.67
CA ARG A 194 -10.38 -1.94 -4.87
C ARG A 194 -10.02 -2.70 -6.14
N ILE A 195 -8.89 -3.39 -6.16
CA ILE A 195 -8.47 -4.22 -7.28
C ILE A 195 -9.46 -5.38 -7.47
N ILE A 196 -9.82 -6.10 -6.41
CA ILE A 196 -10.81 -7.19 -6.46
C ILE A 196 -12.14 -6.68 -7.04
N ARG A 197 -12.60 -5.50 -6.64
CA ARG A 197 -13.85 -4.91 -7.17
C ARG A 197 -13.76 -4.62 -8.67
N ILE A 198 -12.68 -3.97 -9.12
CA ILE A 198 -12.48 -3.68 -10.55
C ILE A 198 -12.37 -4.98 -11.35
N LEU A 199 -11.73 -6.00 -10.80
CA LEU A 199 -11.63 -7.31 -11.42
C LEU A 199 -12.98 -7.99 -11.56
N LYS A 200 -13.82 -7.95 -10.52
CA LYS A 200 -15.19 -8.47 -10.59
C LYS A 200 -16.02 -7.80 -11.68
N GLU A 201 -15.80 -6.51 -11.96
CA GLU A 201 -16.47 -5.80 -13.04
C GLU A 201 -15.96 -6.20 -14.43
N LYS A 202 -14.70 -6.62 -14.54
CA LYS A 202 -14.04 -6.96 -15.82
C LYS A 202 -13.99 -8.45 -16.14
N ILE A 203 -14.18 -9.31 -15.15
CA ILE A 203 -14.19 -10.77 -15.35
C ILE A 203 -15.60 -11.19 -15.76
N THR A 204 -15.72 -11.70 -16.98
CA THR A 204 -16.98 -12.22 -17.52
C THR A 204 -17.44 -13.41 -16.67
N PRO A 205 -18.70 -13.45 -16.19
CA PRO A 205 -19.20 -14.50 -15.30
C PRO A 205 -19.48 -15.84 -16.01
N ASN A 206 -18.73 -16.15 -17.08
CA ASN A 206 -18.86 -17.41 -17.81
C ASN A 206 -18.09 -18.51 -17.07
N PHE A 207 -18.55 -18.79 -15.84
CA PHE A 207 -17.98 -19.78 -14.95
C PHE A 207 -18.61 -21.13 -15.23
N ASP A 208 -17.76 -22.10 -15.58
CA ASP A 208 -18.16 -23.50 -15.62
C ASP A 208 -18.15 -24.05 -14.18
N SER A 209 -19.33 -24.38 -13.65
CA SER A 209 -19.48 -24.96 -12.32
C SER A 209 -18.77 -26.30 -12.16
N GLU A 210 -18.51 -27.01 -13.26
CA GLU A 210 -17.84 -28.32 -13.27
C GLU A 210 -16.31 -28.19 -13.28
N THR A 211 -15.77 -27.09 -13.82
CA THR A 211 -14.33 -26.81 -13.83
C THR A 211 -14.03 -25.35 -13.48
N PRO A 212 -14.06 -24.98 -12.20
CA PRO A 212 -13.83 -23.60 -11.80
C PRO A 212 -12.37 -23.23 -12.02
N LYS A 213 -12.13 -22.50 -13.11
CA LYS A 213 -10.84 -21.89 -13.43
C LYS A 213 -11.01 -20.40 -13.53
N LEU A 214 -10.08 -19.65 -12.94
CA LEU A 214 -10.01 -18.22 -13.14
C LEU A 214 -9.71 -17.96 -14.63
N ARG A 215 -10.56 -17.17 -15.27
CA ARG A 215 -10.35 -16.70 -16.64
C ARG A 215 -10.22 -15.19 -16.60
N LEU A 216 -9.07 -14.68 -17.04
CA LEU A 216 -8.84 -13.24 -17.11
C LEU A 216 -8.83 -12.82 -18.57
N SER A 217 -9.50 -11.72 -18.91
CA SER A 217 -9.36 -11.16 -20.24
C SER A 217 -7.92 -10.71 -20.46
N ALA A 218 -7.40 -10.91 -21.67
CA ALA A 218 -6.05 -10.46 -22.02
C ALA A 218 -5.88 -8.93 -21.82
N GLU A 219 -6.97 -8.15 -21.90
CA GLU A 219 -7.00 -6.71 -21.56
C GLU A 219 -6.63 -6.41 -20.11
N VAL A 220 -6.97 -7.27 -19.16
CA VAL A 220 -6.61 -7.10 -17.73
C VAL A 220 -5.14 -7.47 -17.49
N LEU A 221 -4.62 -8.45 -18.23
CA LEU A 221 -3.25 -8.92 -18.09
C LEU A 221 -2.22 -8.02 -18.79
N LEU A 222 -2.60 -7.40 -19.91
CA LEU A 222 -1.69 -6.65 -20.77
C LEU A 222 -0.89 -5.55 -20.03
N PRO A 223 -1.52 -4.66 -19.22
CA PRO A 223 -0.77 -3.62 -18.53
C PRO A 223 0.23 -4.19 -17.51
N LEU A 224 -0.12 -5.31 -16.86
CA LEU A 224 0.77 -5.96 -15.91
C LEU A 224 1.98 -6.56 -16.63
N LEU A 225 1.74 -7.33 -17.69
CA LEU A 225 2.82 -7.95 -18.47
C LEU A 225 3.73 -6.89 -19.09
N GLN A 226 3.17 -5.78 -19.60
CA GLN A 226 3.97 -4.66 -20.08
C GLN A 226 4.83 -4.06 -18.96
N SER A 227 4.28 -3.86 -17.76
CA SER A 227 5.04 -3.35 -16.62
C SER A 227 6.19 -4.29 -16.22
N CYS A 228 5.95 -5.60 -16.19
CA CYS A 228 7.00 -6.60 -15.93
C CYS A 228 8.10 -6.55 -17.02
N LEU A 229 7.72 -6.32 -18.29
CA LEU A 229 8.69 -6.20 -19.38
C LEU A 229 9.55 -4.94 -19.22
N ASP A 230 8.94 -3.81 -18.90
CA ASP A 230 9.62 -2.53 -18.72
C ASP A 230 10.62 -2.60 -17.54
N ARG A 231 10.26 -3.35 -16.49
CA ARG A 231 11.11 -3.63 -15.33
C ARG A 231 12.16 -4.72 -15.57
N ARG A 232 12.15 -5.37 -16.74
CA ARG A 232 13.02 -6.51 -17.10
C ARG A 232 12.84 -7.73 -16.21
N GLU A 233 11.66 -7.89 -15.62
CA GLU A 233 11.27 -9.10 -14.88
C GLU A 233 10.88 -10.23 -15.82
N ILE A 234 10.45 -9.88 -17.04
CA ILE A 234 10.21 -10.82 -18.14
C ILE A 234 11.01 -10.41 -19.36
N SER A 235 11.35 -11.38 -20.20
CA SER A 235 11.98 -11.13 -21.50
C SER A 235 11.21 -11.82 -22.61
N ILE A 236 11.30 -11.27 -23.82
CA ILE A 236 10.63 -11.83 -24.99
C ILE A 236 11.69 -12.19 -26.02
N ILE A 237 11.74 -13.47 -26.39
CA ILE A 237 12.65 -13.99 -27.41
C ILE A 237 11.80 -14.66 -28.49
N GLY A 238 11.74 -14.04 -29.67
CA GLY A 238 10.87 -14.51 -30.75
C GLY A 238 9.39 -14.41 -30.35
N ASN A 239 8.70 -15.55 -30.30
CA ASN A 239 7.29 -15.64 -29.92
C ASN A 239 7.09 -16.10 -28.47
N SER A 240 8.16 -16.16 -27.69
CA SER A 240 8.17 -16.74 -26.36
C SER A 240 8.42 -15.67 -25.31
N MET A 241 7.58 -15.66 -24.27
CA MET A 241 7.74 -14.85 -23.07
C MET A 241 8.38 -15.71 -21.98
N ILE A 242 9.48 -15.23 -21.43
CA ILE A 242 10.30 -15.92 -20.44
C ILE A 242 10.20 -15.14 -19.12
N PHE A 243 9.73 -15.81 -18.08
CA PHE A 243 9.56 -15.21 -16.74
C PHE A 243 10.76 -15.51 -15.82
N ASP A 244 11.43 -16.64 -16.02
CA ASP A 244 12.66 -17.07 -15.35
C ASP A 244 13.37 -18.12 -16.22
N GLU A 245 14.49 -18.69 -15.75
CA GLU A 245 15.28 -19.66 -16.54
C GLU A 245 14.54 -20.96 -16.89
N ILE A 246 13.40 -21.25 -16.26
CA ILE A 246 12.72 -22.55 -16.33
C ILE A 246 11.36 -22.43 -17.03
N ASN A 247 10.76 -21.25 -17.00
CA ASN A 247 9.38 -21.07 -17.38
C ASN A 247 9.20 -20.17 -18.61
N GLU A 248 8.65 -20.77 -19.66
CA GLU A 248 8.40 -20.17 -20.96
C GLU A 248 6.92 -20.30 -21.34
N VAL A 249 6.32 -19.21 -21.84
CA VAL A 249 4.95 -19.21 -22.36
C VAL A 249 4.92 -18.57 -23.74
N THR A 250 4.22 -19.21 -24.67
CA THR A 250 4.07 -18.69 -26.03
C THR A 250 3.10 -17.51 -26.06
N LEU A 251 3.47 -16.37 -26.65
CA LEU A 251 2.61 -15.18 -26.74
C LEU A 251 1.26 -15.46 -27.41
N SER A 252 1.24 -16.36 -28.40
CA SER A 252 0.02 -16.77 -29.09
C SER A 252 -0.98 -17.50 -28.18
N GLU A 253 -0.53 -18.20 -27.14
CA GLU A 253 -1.42 -18.82 -26.15
C GLU A 253 -2.16 -17.78 -25.30
N LEU A 254 -1.63 -16.56 -25.25
CA LEU A 254 -2.17 -15.43 -24.50
C LEU A 254 -2.97 -14.47 -25.38
N ASN A 255 -3.09 -14.76 -26.67
CA ASN A 255 -3.60 -13.84 -27.68
C ASN A 255 -2.84 -12.50 -27.69
N LEU A 256 -1.53 -12.55 -27.44
CA LEU A 256 -0.65 -11.38 -27.45
C LEU A 256 0.31 -11.44 -28.63
N TYR A 257 0.78 -10.26 -29.06
CA TYR A 257 1.95 -10.13 -29.91
C TYR A 257 2.87 -9.03 -29.37
N TYR A 258 4.15 -9.14 -29.69
CA TYR A 258 5.18 -8.20 -29.25
C TYR A 258 5.71 -7.38 -30.43
N ASN A 259 5.69 -6.05 -30.29
CA ASN A 259 6.35 -5.14 -31.21
C ASN A 259 7.76 -4.84 -30.69
N GLN A 260 8.77 -5.39 -31.38
CA GLN A 260 10.18 -5.23 -30.99
C GLN A 260 10.68 -3.78 -31.13
N GLU A 261 10.19 -3.01 -32.11
CA GLU A 261 10.60 -1.63 -32.35
C GLU A 261 10.05 -0.70 -31.26
N ALA A 262 8.77 -0.86 -30.92
CA ALA A 262 8.09 -0.08 -29.88
C ALA A 262 8.33 -0.62 -28.46
N ARG A 263 8.90 -1.83 -28.35
CA ARG A 263 9.03 -2.60 -27.10
C ARG A 263 7.71 -2.75 -26.33
N SER A 264 6.62 -2.93 -27.06
CA SER A 264 5.28 -3.01 -26.48
C SER A 264 4.55 -4.31 -26.81
N LEU A 265 3.79 -4.80 -25.84
CA LEU A 265 2.82 -5.87 -25.98
C LEU A 265 1.49 -5.31 -26.47
N SER A 266 0.83 -6.04 -27.34
CA SER A 266 -0.48 -5.70 -27.87
C SER A 266 -1.35 -6.94 -28.00
N LEU A 267 -2.67 -6.75 -27.98
CA LEU A 267 -3.65 -7.82 -28.18
C LEU A 267 -3.70 -8.21 -29.66
N ALA A 268 -3.51 -9.49 -29.95
CA ALA A 268 -3.76 -10.07 -31.26
C ALA A 268 -5.27 -10.27 -31.48
N MET A 269 -5.97 -10.74 -30.45
CA MET A 269 -7.43 -10.90 -30.41
C MET A 269 -7.93 -10.73 -28.98
N ASN A 270 -9.17 -10.27 -28.82
CA ASN A 270 -9.83 -10.29 -27.52
C ASN A 270 -10.16 -11.74 -27.15
N GLY A 271 -9.57 -12.22 -26.07
CA GLY A 271 -9.76 -13.58 -25.57
C GLY A 271 -9.40 -13.69 -24.10
N ASP A 272 -9.86 -14.79 -23.51
CA ASP A 272 -9.56 -15.13 -22.13
C ASP A 272 -8.24 -15.91 -22.04
N VAL A 273 -7.43 -15.58 -21.04
CA VAL A 273 -6.20 -16.28 -20.70
C VAL A 273 -6.47 -17.20 -19.52
N CYS A 274 -6.15 -18.48 -19.70
CA CYS A 274 -6.30 -19.55 -18.71
C CYS A 274 -4.94 -20.23 -18.39
N ASN A 275 -3.82 -19.58 -18.73
CA ASN A 275 -2.50 -20.14 -18.48
C ASN A 275 -2.18 -20.03 -16.98
N GLU A 276 -2.12 -21.19 -16.30
CA GLU A 276 -1.90 -21.32 -14.86
C GLU A 276 -0.70 -20.54 -14.36
N MET A 277 0.39 -20.56 -15.12
CA MET A 277 1.62 -19.91 -14.71
C MET A 277 1.47 -18.40 -14.65
N ILE A 278 0.80 -17.82 -15.65
CA ILE A 278 0.56 -16.39 -15.73
C ILE A 278 -0.45 -15.96 -14.68
N LEU A 279 -1.48 -16.76 -14.45
CA LEU A 279 -2.46 -16.46 -13.41
C LEU A 279 -1.86 -16.54 -12.00
N LYS A 280 -0.93 -17.48 -11.75
CA LYS A 280 -0.14 -17.54 -10.51
C LYS A 280 0.80 -16.34 -10.35
N LYS A 281 1.52 -15.96 -11.40
CA LYS A 281 2.40 -14.78 -11.35
C LYS A 281 1.58 -13.50 -11.12
N TRP A 282 0.48 -13.36 -11.83
CA TRP A 282 -0.43 -12.23 -11.72
C TRP A 282 -1.06 -12.13 -10.33
N SER A 283 -1.56 -13.24 -9.78
CA SER A 283 -2.12 -13.27 -8.42
C SER A 283 -1.06 -12.93 -7.37
N SER A 284 0.17 -13.45 -7.51
CA SER A 284 1.28 -13.09 -6.64
C SER A 284 1.63 -11.61 -6.69
N VAL A 285 1.63 -10.97 -7.88
CA VAL A 285 1.95 -9.54 -8.01
C VAL A 285 0.86 -8.65 -7.39
N ILE A 286 -0.40 -9.09 -7.43
CA ILE A 286 -1.52 -8.36 -6.82
C ILE A 286 -1.71 -8.70 -5.34
N GLY A 287 -1.11 -9.79 -4.85
CA GLY A 287 -1.30 -10.27 -3.48
C GLY A 287 -2.65 -10.95 -3.27
N LEU A 288 -3.19 -11.60 -4.30
CA LEU A 288 -4.40 -12.41 -4.21
C LEU A 288 -4.07 -13.80 -3.69
N ASP A 289 -4.80 -14.23 -2.66
CA ASP A 289 -4.77 -15.59 -2.15
C ASP A 289 -5.89 -16.46 -2.76
N GLY A 290 -5.94 -17.74 -2.43
CA GLY A 290 -6.96 -18.65 -2.94
C GLY A 290 -8.39 -18.28 -2.50
N LEU A 291 -8.56 -17.59 -1.37
CA LEU A 291 -9.84 -17.12 -0.88
C LEU A 291 -10.32 -15.92 -1.71
N ASP A 292 -9.42 -15.00 -2.08
CA ASP A 292 -9.72 -13.91 -3.00
C ASP A 292 -10.14 -14.41 -4.38
N VAL A 293 -9.43 -15.41 -4.90
CA VAL A 293 -9.77 -16.03 -6.19
C VAL A 293 -11.14 -16.69 -6.12
N CYS A 294 -11.46 -17.38 -5.03
CA CYS A 294 -12.81 -17.91 -4.81
C CYS A 294 -13.86 -16.80 -4.74
N ASN A 295 -13.57 -15.70 -4.05
CA ASN A 295 -14.47 -14.54 -3.95
C ASN A 295 -14.67 -13.84 -5.31
N ILE A 296 -13.67 -13.88 -6.19
CA ILE A 296 -13.75 -13.39 -7.56
C ILE A 296 -14.61 -14.33 -8.42
N ILE A 297 -14.37 -15.64 -8.34
CA ILE A 297 -15.06 -16.65 -9.16
C ILE A 297 -16.54 -16.79 -8.77
N TRP A 298 -16.84 -16.88 -7.48
CA TRP A 298 -18.19 -17.21 -7.00
C TRP A 298 -18.93 -16.05 -6.33
N GLY A 299 -18.30 -14.88 -6.19
CA GLY A 299 -18.84 -13.76 -5.43
C GLY A 299 -18.76 -13.97 -3.91
N SER A 300 -19.45 -13.11 -3.14
CA SER A 300 -19.52 -13.25 -1.67
C SER A 300 -20.40 -14.45 -1.27
N VAL A 301 -19.84 -15.35 -0.46
CA VAL A 301 -20.52 -16.43 0.29
C VAL A 301 -21.57 -17.18 -0.53
N ASN A 302 -21.12 -17.89 -1.55
CA ASN A 302 -22.01 -18.71 -2.36
C ASN A 302 -22.37 -20.03 -1.66
N GLU A 303 -23.56 -20.58 -1.92
CA GLU A 303 -23.98 -21.89 -1.42
C GLU A 303 -23.05 -23.03 -1.88
N MET A 304 -22.16 -22.77 -2.84
CA MET A 304 -21.24 -23.74 -3.43
C MET A 304 -19.95 -23.97 -2.63
N VAL A 305 -19.56 -23.09 -1.70
CA VAL A 305 -18.31 -23.23 -0.93
C VAL A 305 -18.60 -23.39 0.56
N VAL A 306 -17.95 -24.36 1.20
CA VAL A 306 -17.97 -24.57 2.66
C VAL A 306 -16.59 -24.26 3.22
N TYR A 307 -16.53 -23.43 4.25
CA TYR A 307 -15.25 -23.06 4.87
C TYR A 307 -14.87 -24.10 5.91
N GLY A 308 -13.62 -24.58 5.85
CA GLY A 308 -13.05 -25.50 6.81
C GLY A 308 -11.93 -24.84 7.61
N THR A 309 -11.87 -25.11 8.91
CA THR A 309 -10.76 -24.75 9.78
C THR A 309 -10.17 -26.01 10.41
N ALA A 310 -8.84 -26.15 10.33
CA ALA A 310 -8.15 -27.23 11.02
C ALA A 310 -8.19 -26.98 12.53
N ASP A 311 -8.42 -28.03 13.31
CA ASP A 311 -8.37 -27.97 14.76
C ASP A 311 -6.92 -27.83 15.25
N ILE A 312 -6.70 -26.93 16.22
CA ILE A 312 -5.36 -26.62 16.74
C ILE A 312 -4.76 -27.82 17.50
N GLU A 313 -5.59 -28.56 18.24
CA GLU A 313 -5.16 -29.71 19.03
C GLU A 313 -5.06 -30.98 18.16
N SER A 314 -5.79 -31.03 17.06
CA SER A 314 -5.81 -32.15 16.13
C SER A 314 -5.89 -31.67 14.69
N PRO A 315 -4.75 -31.37 14.03
CA PRO A 315 -4.71 -30.88 12.64
C PRO A 315 -5.35 -31.82 11.61
N GLN A 316 -5.58 -33.08 12.00
CA GLN A 316 -6.30 -34.08 11.21
C GLN A 316 -7.82 -33.86 11.21
N LEU A 317 -8.35 -33.03 12.10
CA LEU A 317 -9.77 -32.72 12.18
C LEU A 317 -10.03 -31.36 11.54
N ILE A 318 -10.82 -31.35 10.47
CA ILE A 318 -11.30 -30.13 9.83
C ILE A 318 -12.74 -29.87 10.30
N LYS A 319 -12.97 -28.74 10.96
CA LYS A 319 -14.31 -28.27 11.31
C LYS A 319 -14.86 -27.43 10.16
N LEU A 320 -16.03 -27.78 9.67
CA LEU A 320 -16.71 -27.06 8.61
C LEU A 320 -17.66 -26.02 9.21
N SER A 321 -17.76 -24.86 8.57
CA SER A 321 -18.67 -23.79 8.99
C SER A 321 -20.16 -24.17 8.85
N ARG A 322 -20.46 -25.14 7.99
CA ARG A 322 -21.79 -25.73 7.80
C ARG A 322 -21.69 -27.16 7.29
N ALA A 323 -22.82 -27.86 7.33
CA ALA A 323 -22.94 -29.22 6.83
C ALA A 323 -22.63 -29.28 5.32
N TYR A 324 -21.71 -30.16 4.94
CA TYR A 324 -21.34 -30.36 3.54
C TYR A 324 -22.50 -30.95 2.73
N LYS A 325 -22.79 -30.40 1.56
CA LYS A 325 -23.78 -30.89 0.60
C LYS A 325 -23.09 -31.32 -0.69
N LYS A 326 -23.70 -32.28 -1.39
CA LYS A 326 -23.20 -32.78 -2.67
C LYS A 326 -23.04 -31.65 -3.68
N GLY A 327 -21.90 -31.63 -4.37
CA GLY A 327 -21.57 -30.62 -5.38
C GLY A 327 -20.94 -29.35 -4.82
N GLN A 328 -20.78 -29.24 -3.49
CA GLN A 328 -20.03 -28.14 -2.88
C GLN A 328 -18.53 -28.41 -2.93
N TYR A 329 -17.78 -27.33 -2.92
CA TYR A 329 -16.34 -27.29 -2.67
C TYR A 329 -16.06 -26.94 -1.21
N ILE A 330 -14.89 -27.33 -0.72
CA ILE A 330 -14.43 -27.02 0.63
C ILE A 330 -13.20 -26.12 0.53
N LEU A 331 -13.25 -24.93 1.13
CA LEU A 331 -12.12 -24.02 1.21
C LEU A 331 -11.49 -24.15 2.60
N PHE A 332 -10.27 -24.66 2.68
CA PHE A 332 -9.51 -24.68 3.92
C PHE A 332 -8.02 -24.51 3.64
N ASP A 333 -7.33 -23.82 4.54
CA ASP A 333 -5.89 -23.50 4.43
C ASP A 333 -5.51 -22.82 3.11
N GLY A 334 -6.34 -21.88 2.65
CA GLY A 334 -6.11 -21.15 1.39
C GLY A 334 -6.34 -21.95 0.10
N TYR A 335 -6.71 -23.24 0.21
CA TYR A 335 -6.89 -24.13 -0.93
C TYR A 335 -8.34 -24.60 -1.09
N LEU A 336 -8.79 -24.71 -2.34
CA LEU A 336 -10.08 -25.25 -2.66
C LEU A 336 -10.00 -26.75 -2.93
N TRP A 337 -10.93 -27.51 -2.34
CA TRP A 337 -10.95 -28.96 -2.38
C TRP A 337 -12.30 -29.46 -2.87
N GLU A 338 -12.26 -30.49 -3.70
CA GLU A 338 -13.44 -31.19 -4.18
C GLU A 338 -13.51 -32.59 -3.56
N TYR A 339 -14.65 -32.96 -3.01
CA TYR A 339 -14.87 -34.33 -2.54
C TYR A 339 -15.10 -35.27 -3.73
N LYS A 340 -14.23 -36.27 -3.86
CA LYS A 340 -14.40 -37.37 -4.81
C LYS A 340 -14.84 -38.61 -4.04
N ASP A 341 -16.05 -39.06 -4.35
CA ASP A 341 -16.62 -40.26 -3.78
C ASP A 341 -15.90 -41.50 -4.30
N VAL A 342 -15.47 -42.38 -3.38
CA VAL A 342 -14.75 -43.62 -3.70
C VAL A 342 -15.36 -44.82 -2.95
N SER A 343 -16.36 -44.60 -2.10
CA SER A 343 -16.85 -45.62 -1.17
C SER A 343 -18.39 -45.63 -1.06
N ARG A 344 -18.95 -46.57 -0.29
CA ARG A 344 -20.39 -46.59 0.00
C ARG A 344 -20.83 -45.49 0.96
N TYR A 345 -19.90 -44.88 1.67
CA TYR A 345 -20.15 -43.85 2.65
C TYR A 345 -19.59 -42.52 2.15
N ASN A 346 -20.34 -41.45 2.41
CA ASN A 346 -20.06 -40.11 1.93
C ASN A 346 -19.95 -39.13 3.11
N ILE A 347 -19.51 -37.92 2.80
CA ILE A 347 -19.38 -36.83 3.76
C ILE A 347 -20.61 -35.90 3.80
N TYR A 348 -21.71 -36.27 3.14
CA TYR A 348 -22.89 -35.41 3.09
C TYR A 348 -23.49 -35.22 4.49
N ASN A 349 -23.93 -34.00 4.76
CA ASN A 349 -24.48 -33.51 6.01
C ASN A 349 -23.53 -33.58 7.22
N GLN A 350 -22.22 -33.67 6.99
CA GLN A 350 -21.23 -33.63 8.07
C GLN A 350 -20.67 -32.23 8.24
N ASN A 351 -20.40 -31.87 9.50
CA ASN A 351 -19.78 -30.59 9.88
C ASN A 351 -18.32 -30.76 10.28
N GLN A 352 -17.79 -31.98 10.23
CA GLN A 352 -16.44 -32.31 10.63
C GLN A 352 -15.90 -33.40 9.70
N LEU A 353 -14.65 -33.27 9.30
CA LEU A 353 -13.95 -34.21 8.44
C LEU A 353 -12.65 -34.64 9.11
N VAL A 354 -12.31 -35.92 9.02
CA VAL A 354 -11.01 -36.42 9.48
C VAL A 354 -10.15 -36.71 8.25
N ILE A 355 -9.03 -36.00 8.11
CA ILE A 355 -8.06 -36.20 7.03
C ILE A 355 -6.90 -37.07 7.52
N LYS A 356 -6.44 -37.96 6.65
CA LYS A 356 -5.18 -38.68 6.84
C LYS A 356 -4.04 -37.80 6.32
N THR A 357 -3.41 -37.02 7.19
CA THR A 357 -2.25 -36.20 6.81
C THR A 357 -1.00 -36.57 7.61
N LEU A 358 0.11 -36.71 6.88
CA LEU A 358 1.46 -37.06 7.34
C LEU A 358 2.49 -35.93 7.09
N SER A 359 2.10 -34.79 6.52
CA SER A 359 3.00 -33.67 6.18
C SER A 359 2.65 -32.39 6.93
N SER A 360 3.67 -31.58 7.20
CA SER A 360 3.59 -30.27 7.84
C SER A 360 3.22 -29.12 6.88
N SER A 361 3.09 -29.39 5.58
CA SER A 361 2.68 -28.39 4.56
C SER A 361 1.61 -28.97 3.62
N PHE A 362 0.64 -28.12 3.26
CA PHE A 362 -0.48 -28.37 2.35
C PHE A 362 -0.18 -27.99 0.89
N ASP A 363 0.97 -27.36 0.61
CA ASP A 363 1.31 -26.82 -0.70
C ASP A 363 1.46 -27.94 -1.75
N ASP A 364 2.17 -29.01 -1.39
CA ASP A 364 2.50 -30.14 -2.28
C ASP A 364 1.43 -31.24 -2.32
N VAL A 365 0.38 -31.13 -1.49
CA VAL A 365 -0.61 -32.20 -1.36
C VAL A 365 -1.65 -32.10 -2.47
N LYS A 366 -1.67 -33.08 -3.37
CA LYS A 366 -2.68 -33.18 -4.46
C LYS A 366 -4.04 -33.69 -3.98
N SER A 367 -4.06 -34.51 -2.94
CA SER A 367 -5.30 -35.06 -2.39
C SER A 367 -5.13 -35.58 -0.97
N PHE A 368 -6.17 -35.44 -0.14
CA PHE A 368 -6.28 -36.07 1.17
C PHE A 368 -7.22 -37.26 1.14
N MET A 369 -6.86 -38.33 1.85
CA MET A 369 -7.78 -39.42 2.13
C MET A 369 -8.60 -39.07 3.38
N LEU A 370 -9.91 -39.27 3.32
CA LEU A 370 -10.81 -39.04 4.45
C LEU A 370 -11.01 -40.33 5.23
N LYS A 371 -11.06 -40.23 6.56
CA LYS A 371 -11.31 -41.31 7.52
C LYS A 371 -12.65 -41.13 8.22
N TYR A 372 -13.16 -42.19 8.84
CA TYR A 372 -14.38 -42.12 9.67
C TYR A 372 -14.10 -41.55 11.06
N SER A 373 -12.94 -41.87 11.62
CA SER A 373 -12.46 -41.40 12.91
C SER A 373 -10.93 -41.30 12.91
N LEU A 374 -10.34 -40.74 13.97
CA LEU A 374 -8.88 -40.62 14.10
C LEU A 374 -8.19 -41.99 14.12
N ASP A 375 -8.82 -43.00 14.72
CA ASP A 375 -8.28 -44.35 14.90
C ASP A 375 -8.62 -45.31 13.76
N ASP A 376 -9.44 -44.88 12.80
CA ASP A 376 -9.90 -45.72 11.69
C ASP A 376 -8.97 -45.59 10.47
N ASP A 377 -8.66 -46.69 9.81
CA ASP A 377 -7.90 -46.71 8.56
C ASP A 377 -8.76 -46.88 7.31
N ASP A 378 -10.06 -47.12 7.48
CA ASP A 378 -11.00 -47.20 6.38
C ASP A 378 -11.22 -45.81 5.75
N SER A 379 -11.20 -45.80 4.41
CA SER A 379 -11.41 -44.58 3.63
C SER A 379 -12.89 -44.28 3.45
N LYS A 380 -13.25 -43.02 3.70
CA LYS A 380 -14.56 -42.43 3.44
C LYS A 380 -14.57 -41.59 2.15
N GLY A 381 -13.63 -41.84 1.25
CA GLY A 381 -13.39 -41.05 0.05
C GLY A 381 -12.16 -40.15 0.16
N ARG A 382 -12.04 -39.18 -0.75
CA ARG A 382 -10.88 -38.27 -0.80
C ARG A 382 -11.28 -36.84 -1.14
N LEU A 383 -10.50 -35.89 -0.64
CA LEU A 383 -10.49 -34.51 -1.09
C LEU A 383 -9.40 -34.36 -2.14
N ALA A 384 -9.76 -33.91 -3.34
CA ALA A 384 -8.80 -33.58 -4.39
C ALA A 384 -8.63 -32.05 -4.44
N LYS A 385 -7.39 -31.58 -4.50
CA LYS A 385 -7.07 -30.16 -4.63
C LYS A 385 -7.58 -29.67 -6.00
N VAL A 386 -8.38 -28.62 -6.00
CA VAL A 386 -8.88 -27.97 -7.21
C VAL A 386 -7.87 -26.91 -7.61
N ASN A 387 -7.42 -26.97 -8.86
CA ASN A 387 -6.56 -25.92 -9.39
C ASN A 387 -7.41 -24.76 -9.88
N LEU A 388 -7.37 -23.66 -9.13
CA LEU A 388 -8.07 -22.42 -9.48
C LEU A 388 -7.33 -21.61 -10.54
N PHE A 389 -6.05 -21.92 -10.76
CA PHE A 389 -5.17 -21.28 -11.72
C PHE A 389 -4.90 -22.19 -12.92
#